data_AF-A0A959L447-F1
#
_entry.id   AF-A0A959L447-F1
#
_cell.length_a   1.000
_cell.length_b   1.000
_cell.length_c   1.000
_cell.angle_alpha   90.00
_cell.angle_beta   90.00
_cell.angle_gamma   90.00
#
_symmetry.space_group_name_H-M   'P 1'
#
loop_
_entity.id
_entity.type
_entity.pdbx_description
1 polymer ?
#
loop_
_entity_poly.entity_id
_entity_poly.type
_entity_poly.pdbx_seq_one_letter_code
_entity_poly.pdbx_strand_id
1 'polypeptide(L)'
;MDNRNEFVDFSDTETAFASKSLKELKKSLWLFKMMNKETLVDIATACARWAIKWHIPFTKTVIKSTIFDQFVGGETLQESEQAIEKLWKSRILSVLDYGAEGKSSEKDLDAACDQFVRSVLFAAASEGVPVVSIKVSALAQNDLLEKVQARDKLTTAEQDRYSRVQERVNRICNQAYETGMKIFIDAEESWIQEPIDRMVEDMMERYNKERVVVYQTFQMYRKDRLPYLQRLFHIAREKQYVLGAKLVRGAYMEKERDRAL
;
A
#
# COMPACT_ATOMS: atom_id res chain seq x y z
N MET A 1 27.42 2.41 -29.43
CA MET A 1 26.39 3.36 -28.96
C MET A 1 25.07 2.65 -29.15
N ASP A 2 24.55 2.04 -28.10
CA ASP A 2 23.39 1.16 -28.21
C ASP A 2 22.11 1.97 -27.98
N ASN A 3 21.24 1.94 -29.00
CA ASN A 3 20.12 2.84 -29.20
C ASN A 3 18.92 2.40 -28.32
N ARG A 4 19.01 2.57 -27.00
CA ARG A 4 17.97 2.14 -26.04
C ARG A 4 17.01 3.28 -25.68
N ASN A 5 16.30 3.79 -26.68
CA ASN A 5 15.17 4.68 -26.44
C ASN A 5 13.89 4.18 -27.13
N GLU A 6 13.71 2.86 -27.19
CA GLU A 6 12.36 2.31 -27.33
C GLU A 6 11.66 2.50 -25.99
N PHE A 7 10.76 3.50 -25.94
CA PHE A 7 9.77 3.57 -24.88
C PHE A 7 9.04 2.23 -24.79
N VAL A 8 8.76 1.78 -23.56
CA VAL A 8 7.97 0.57 -23.32
C VAL A 8 6.65 0.69 -24.08
N ASP A 9 6.39 -0.25 -24.99
CA ASP A 9 5.11 -0.31 -25.70
C ASP A 9 4.02 -0.88 -24.78
N PHE A 10 3.18 0.00 -24.24
CA PHE A 10 2.07 -0.38 -23.38
C PHE A 10 0.93 -1.11 -24.12
N SER A 11 0.98 -1.19 -25.46
CA SER A 11 0.03 -1.95 -26.27
C SER A 11 0.46 -3.39 -26.54
N ASP A 12 1.73 -3.74 -26.25
CA ASP A 12 2.24 -5.11 -26.36
C ASP A 12 1.72 -5.99 -25.22
N THR A 13 0.50 -6.50 -25.42
CA THR A 13 -0.13 -7.44 -24.48
C THR A 13 0.54 -8.81 -24.46
N GLU A 14 1.23 -9.22 -25.52
CA GLU A 14 1.91 -10.51 -25.57
C GLU A 14 3.04 -10.54 -24.53
N THR A 15 3.90 -9.53 -24.54
CA THR A 15 4.94 -9.37 -23.53
C THR A 15 4.35 -9.15 -22.14
N ALA A 16 3.32 -8.29 -22.00
CA ALA A 16 2.71 -8.00 -20.70
C ALA A 16 2.10 -9.23 -20.00
N PHE A 17 1.61 -10.20 -20.77
CA PHE A 17 0.98 -11.41 -20.25
C PHE A 17 1.82 -12.68 -20.47
N ALA A 18 3.08 -12.57 -20.89
CA ALA A 18 3.96 -13.71 -21.19
C ALA A 18 4.16 -14.67 -19.99
N SER A 19 4.01 -14.17 -18.76
CA SER A 19 4.09 -14.96 -17.52
C SER A 19 2.84 -15.80 -17.23
N LYS A 20 1.77 -15.65 -18.03
CA LYS A 20 0.47 -16.31 -17.81
C LYS A 20 0.16 -17.34 -18.89
N SER A 21 -0.36 -18.48 -18.46
CA SER A 21 -0.90 -19.49 -19.36
C SER A 21 -2.26 -19.07 -19.95
N LEU A 22 -2.62 -19.65 -21.10
CA LEU A 22 -3.94 -19.44 -21.72
C LEU A 22 -5.10 -19.78 -20.77
N LYS A 23 -4.92 -20.79 -19.89
CA LYS A 23 -5.92 -21.18 -18.89
C LYS A 23 -6.15 -20.05 -17.87
N GLU A 24 -5.07 -19.43 -17.41
CA GLU A 24 -5.14 -18.32 -16.45
C GLU A 24 -5.74 -17.07 -17.06
N LEU A 25 -5.40 -16.77 -18.33
CA LEU A 25 -5.99 -15.66 -19.07
C LEU A 25 -7.50 -15.85 -19.27
N LYS A 26 -7.94 -17.05 -19.66
CA LYS A 26 -9.37 -17.38 -19.77
C LYS A 26 -10.09 -17.29 -18.42
N LYS A 27 -9.48 -17.76 -17.34
CA LYS A 27 -10.01 -17.63 -15.96
C LYS A 27 -10.17 -16.17 -15.58
N SER A 28 -9.14 -15.36 -15.80
CA SER A 28 -9.14 -13.91 -15.50
C SER A 28 -10.24 -13.20 -16.30
N LEU A 29 -10.33 -13.46 -17.61
CA LEU A 29 -11.36 -12.87 -18.48
C LEU A 29 -12.78 -13.24 -18.03
N TRP A 30 -13.02 -14.50 -17.67
CA TRP A 30 -14.31 -14.93 -17.14
C TRP A 30 -14.65 -14.19 -15.84
N LEU A 31 -13.70 -14.09 -14.91
CA LEU A 31 -13.88 -13.41 -13.64
C LEU A 31 -14.22 -11.92 -13.85
N PHE A 32 -13.43 -11.19 -14.66
CA PHE A 32 -13.70 -9.78 -14.95
C PHE A 32 -15.05 -9.56 -15.65
N LYS A 33 -15.46 -10.45 -16.56
CA LYS A 33 -16.79 -10.39 -17.18
C LYS A 33 -17.93 -10.54 -16.17
N MET A 34 -17.72 -11.34 -15.12
CA MET A 34 -18.70 -11.51 -14.04
C MET A 34 -18.71 -10.29 -13.11
N MET A 35 -17.55 -9.72 -12.81
CA MET A 35 -17.44 -8.51 -11.97
C MET A 35 -18.03 -7.26 -12.63
N ASN A 36 -18.04 -7.19 -13.96
CA ASN A 36 -18.68 -6.09 -14.69
C ASN A 36 -20.22 -6.13 -14.67
N LYS A 37 -20.83 -7.11 -13.97
CA LYS A 37 -22.28 -7.19 -13.78
C LYS A 37 -22.64 -6.79 -12.35
N GLU A 38 -22.94 -5.52 -12.14
CA GLU A 38 -23.21 -4.94 -10.81
C GLU A 38 -24.22 -5.76 -9.99
N THR A 39 -25.38 -6.08 -10.58
CA THR A 39 -26.42 -6.88 -9.90
C THR A 39 -25.94 -8.24 -9.44
N LEU A 40 -25.05 -8.89 -10.20
CA LEU A 40 -24.47 -10.17 -9.83
C LEU A 40 -23.48 -10.01 -8.67
N VAL A 41 -22.65 -8.97 -8.72
CA VAL A 41 -21.69 -8.66 -7.65
C VAL A 41 -22.43 -8.36 -6.35
N ASP A 42 -23.53 -7.61 -6.40
CA ASP A 42 -24.34 -7.30 -5.21
C ASP A 42 -24.95 -8.55 -4.57
N ILE A 43 -25.56 -9.41 -5.39
CA ILE A 43 -26.13 -10.69 -4.94
C ILE A 43 -25.04 -11.59 -4.37
N ALA A 44 -23.94 -11.77 -5.10
CA ALA A 44 -22.81 -12.60 -4.66
C ALA A 44 -22.22 -12.09 -3.34
N THR A 45 -22.08 -10.77 -3.18
CA THR A 45 -21.60 -10.15 -1.95
C THR A 45 -22.55 -10.41 -0.78
N ALA A 46 -23.86 -10.25 -0.98
CA ALA A 46 -24.86 -10.53 0.05
C ALA A 46 -24.84 -12.01 0.46
N CYS A 47 -24.81 -12.93 -0.51
CA CYS A 47 -24.70 -14.36 -0.29
C CYS A 47 -23.41 -14.73 0.45
N ALA A 48 -22.26 -14.17 0.06
CA ALA A 48 -20.98 -14.43 0.71
C ALA A 48 -20.99 -13.97 2.19
N ARG A 49 -21.50 -12.77 2.48
CA ARG A 49 -21.65 -12.26 3.85
C ARG A 49 -22.54 -13.18 4.69
N TRP A 50 -23.66 -13.62 4.14
CA TRP A 50 -24.55 -14.56 4.80
C TRP A 50 -23.85 -15.90 5.07
N ALA A 51 -23.18 -16.48 4.07
CA ALA A 51 -22.49 -17.75 4.19
C ALA A 51 -21.35 -17.73 5.23
N ILE A 52 -20.60 -16.62 5.30
CA ILE A 52 -19.57 -16.41 6.32
C ILE A 52 -20.21 -16.30 7.71
N LYS A 53 -21.28 -15.49 7.86
CA LYS A 53 -21.98 -15.31 9.13
C LYS A 53 -22.48 -16.63 9.71
N TRP A 54 -23.00 -17.50 8.85
CA TRP A 54 -23.53 -18.81 9.23
C TRP A 54 -22.49 -19.94 9.18
N HIS A 55 -21.20 -19.62 8.98
CA HIS A 55 -20.10 -20.59 8.95
C HIS A 55 -20.35 -21.77 8.01
N ILE A 56 -20.95 -21.51 6.85
CA ILE A 56 -21.29 -22.56 5.88
C ILE A 56 -20.02 -23.26 5.39
N PRO A 57 -19.97 -24.60 5.41
CA PRO A 57 -18.82 -25.37 4.94
C PRO A 57 -18.38 -24.97 3.53
N PHE A 58 -17.08 -25.04 3.25
CA PHE A 58 -16.47 -24.75 1.95
C PHE A 58 -16.56 -23.30 1.44
N THR A 59 -17.26 -22.39 2.13
CA THR A 59 -17.36 -20.97 1.74
C THR A 59 -15.99 -20.33 1.53
N LYS A 60 -15.07 -20.55 2.47
CA LYS A 60 -13.68 -20.06 2.36
C LYS A 60 -12.97 -20.63 1.13
N THR A 61 -13.14 -21.92 0.84
CA THR A 61 -12.53 -22.58 -0.33
C THR A 61 -13.03 -21.99 -1.64
N VAL A 62 -14.34 -21.71 -1.74
CA VAL A 62 -14.93 -21.07 -2.93
C VAL A 62 -14.39 -19.65 -3.10
N ILE A 63 -14.35 -18.86 -2.04
CA ILE A 63 -13.79 -17.49 -2.08
C ILE A 63 -12.30 -17.53 -2.48
N LYS A 64 -11.52 -18.43 -1.86
CA LYS A 64 -10.09 -18.60 -2.13
C LYS A 64 -9.82 -18.96 -3.60
N SER A 65 -10.55 -19.93 -4.14
CA SER A 65 -10.32 -20.45 -5.50
C SER A 65 -10.82 -19.53 -6.63
N THR A 66 -11.61 -18.50 -6.29
CA THR A 66 -12.22 -17.58 -7.27
C THR A 66 -11.56 -16.20 -7.22
N ILE A 67 -12.12 -15.27 -6.44
CA ILE A 67 -11.74 -13.85 -6.40
C ILE A 67 -10.37 -13.69 -5.71
N PHE A 68 -10.15 -14.41 -4.61
CA PHE A 68 -8.95 -14.22 -3.79
C PHE A 68 -7.67 -14.52 -4.59
N ASP A 69 -7.60 -15.65 -5.31
CA ASP A 69 -6.47 -16.03 -6.16
C ASP A 69 -6.12 -14.99 -7.24
N GLN A 70 -7.08 -14.16 -7.66
CA GLN A 70 -6.83 -13.10 -8.64
C GLN A 70 -6.22 -11.83 -8.02
N PHE A 71 -6.54 -11.53 -6.76
CA PHE A 71 -6.27 -10.22 -6.14
C PHE A 71 -5.36 -10.27 -4.93
N VAL A 72 -5.13 -11.45 -4.33
CA VAL A 72 -4.37 -11.60 -3.09
C VAL A 72 -3.28 -12.64 -3.30
N GLY A 73 -2.03 -12.26 -3.02
CA GLY A 73 -0.86 -13.14 -3.20
C GLY A 73 -0.78 -14.29 -2.20
N GLY A 74 -1.45 -14.19 -1.06
CA GLY A 74 -1.52 -15.21 -0.01
C GLY A 74 -2.18 -14.65 1.27
N GLU A 75 -2.68 -15.51 2.17
CA GLU A 75 -3.20 -15.05 3.47
C GLU A 75 -2.08 -14.79 4.50
N THR A 76 -0.91 -15.35 4.25
CA THR A 76 0.28 -15.18 5.07
C THR A 76 1.48 -14.83 4.19
N LEU A 77 2.55 -14.31 4.82
CA LEU A 77 3.82 -14.07 4.14
C LEU A 77 4.35 -15.34 3.45
N GLN A 78 4.23 -16.49 4.14
CA GLN A 78 4.68 -17.77 3.59
C GLN A 78 3.86 -18.21 2.37
N GLU A 79 2.54 -18.02 2.38
CA GLU A 79 1.71 -18.31 1.21
C GLU A 79 2.03 -17.37 0.04
N SER A 80 2.39 -16.11 0.32
CA SER A 80 2.75 -15.13 -0.70
C SER A 80 4.04 -15.44 -1.45
N GLU A 81 4.93 -16.26 -0.87
CA GLU A 81 6.20 -16.66 -1.47
C GLU A 81 5.99 -17.33 -2.84
N GLN A 82 4.96 -18.18 -2.98
CA GLN A 82 4.67 -18.86 -4.24
C GLN A 82 4.33 -17.87 -5.37
N ALA A 83 3.56 -16.82 -5.05
CA ALA A 83 3.21 -15.77 -6.00
C ALA A 83 4.44 -14.93 -6.36
N ILE A 84 5.24 -14.57 -5.36
CA ILE A 84 6.49 -13.82 -5.54
C ILE A 84 7.47 -14.58 -6.42
N GLU A 85 7.74 -15.85 -6.14
CA GLU A 85 8.66 -16.68 -6.94
C GLU A 85 8.22 -16.83 -8.38
N LYS A 86 6.91 -17.01 -8.61
CA LYS A 86 6.37 -17.14 -9.97
C LYS A 86 6.59 -15.88 -10.79
N LEU A 87 6.35 -14.72 -10.19
CA LEU A 87 6.62 -13.42 -10.82
C LEU A 87 8.12 -13.21 -11.02
N TRP A 88 8.93 -13.54 -10.01
CA TRP A 88 10.38 -13.39 -10.05
C TRP A 88 11.04 -14.22 -11.16
N LYS A 89 10.60 -15.47 -11.37
CA LYS A 89 11.04 -16.32 -12.49
C LYS A 89 10.78 -15.68 -13.86
N SER A 90 9.77 -14.81 -13.95
CA SER A 90 9.44 -14.03 -15.14
C SER A 90 10.10 -12.63 -15.16
N ARG A 91 11.05 -12.37 -14.25
CA ARG A 91 11.72 -11.08 -14.02
C ARG A 91 10.77 -9.94 -13.62
N ILE A 92 9.64 -10.30 -13.00
CA ILE A 92 8.67 -9.34 -12.46
C ILE A 92 8.90 -9.25 -10.95
N LEU A 93 9.16 -8.04 -10.47
CA LEU A 93 9.30 -7.74 -9.04
C LEU A 93 7.93 -7.56 -8.39
N SER A 94 7.84 -7.90 -7.11
CA SER A 94 6.61 -7.81 -6.32
C SER A 94 6.71 -6.70 -5.28
N VAL A 95 5.66 -5.91 -5.13
CA VAL A 95 5.51 -5.02 -3.98
C VAL A 95 4.71 -5.77 -2.93
N LEU A 96 5.27 -5.91 -1.72
CA LEU A 96 4.55 -6.55 -0.63
C LEU A 96 3.65 -5.51 0.05
N ASP A 97 2.34 -5.76 0.04
CA ASP A 97 1.32 -4.91 0.65
C ASP A 97 0.52 -5.73 1.66
N TYR A 98 0.61 -5.36 2.94
CA TYR A 98 -0.21 -5.96 3.98
C TYR A 98 -1.54 -5.19 4.06
N GLY A 99 -2.61 -5.83 3.58
CA GLY A 99 -3.95 -5.24 3.46
C GLY A 99 -4.71 -4.99 4.77
N ALA A 100 -4.05 -4.54 5.84
CA ALA A 100 -4.72 -4.10 7.06
C ALA A 100 -5.13 -2.63 6.96
N GLU A 101 -6.38 -2.33 7.31
CA GLU A 101 -6.95 -0.99 7.37
C GLU A 101 -7.97 -0.91 8.53
N GLY A 102 -8.21 0.30 9.06
CA GLY A 102 -9.35 0.57 9.96
C GLY A 102 -9.33 -0.13 11.32
N LYS A 103 -8.14 -0.32 11.91
CA LYS A 103 -8.00 -0.86 13.27
C LYS A 103 -8.29 0.23 14.31
N SER A 104 -8.97 -0.12 15.40
CA SER A 104 -9.43 0.86 16.38
C SER A 104 -8.83 0.71 17.77
N SER A 105 -8.34 -0.47 18.15
CA SER A 105 -7.70 -0.68 19.45
C SER A 105 -6.18 -0.55 19.36
N GLU A 106 -5.54 -0.02 20.40
CA GLU A 106 -4.08 0.16 20.44
C GLU A 106 -3.32 -1.16 20.30
N LYS A 107 -3.88 -2.24 20.85
CA LYS A 107 -3.34 -3.59 20.68
C LYS A 107 -3.35 -4.03 19.21
N ASP A 108 -4.41 -3.70 18.47
CA ASP A 108 -4.50 -4.02 17.04
C ASP A 108 -3.53 -3.17 16.21
N LEU A 109 -3.32 -1.90 16.60
CA LEU A 109 -2.36 -1.00 15.95
C LEU A 109 -0.91 -1.47 16.20
N ASP A 110 -0.60 -1.94 17.41
CA ASP A 110 0.70 -2.54 17.73
C ASP A 110 0.92 -3.85 16.96
N ALA A 111 -0.12 -4.70 16.88
CA ALA A 111 -0.06 -5.93 16.08
C ALA A 111 0.13 -5.64 14.58
N ALA A 112 -0.50 -4.59 14.05
CA ALA A 112 -0.27 -4.14 12.68
C ALA A 112 1.18 -3.67 12.48
N CYS A 113 1.72 -2.89 13.42
CA CYS A 113 3.13 -2.49 13.41
C CYS A 113 4.07 -3.71 13.38
N ASP A 114 3.84 -4.69 14.24
CA ASP A 114 4.63 -5.93 14.27
C ASP A 114 4.56 -6.70 12.95
N GLN A 115 3.38 -6.72 12.31
CA GLN A 115 3.19 -7.38 11.03
C GLN A 115 3.91 -6.65 9.89
N PHE A 116 3.94 -5.31 9.88
CA PHE A 116 4.74 -4.56 8.91
C PHE A 116 6.24 -4.79 9.11
N VAL A 117 6.73 -4.82 10.36
CA VAL A 117 8.13 -5.18 10.67
C VAL A 117 8.47 -6.57 10.15
N ARG A 118 7.59 -7.56 10.36
CA ARG A 118 7.76 -8.92 9.78
C ARG A 118 7.76 -8.90 8.26
N SER A 119 6.92 -8.07 7.63
CA SER A 119 6.86 -7.92 6.18
C SER A 119 8.15 -7.35 5.62
N VAL A 120 8.76 -6.37 6.30
CA VAL A 120 10.08 -5.83 5.94
C VAL A 120 11.16 -6.89 6.05
N LEU A 121 11.20 -7.65 7.14
CA LEU A 121 12.17 -8.74 7.32
C LEU A 121 12.02 -9.84 6.27
N PHE A 122 10.78 -10.22 5.96
CA PHE A 122 10.48 -11.20 4.92
C PHE A 122 10.91 -10.71 3.54
N ALA A 123 10.60 -9.45 3.20
CA ALA A 123 11.01 -8.84 1.95
C ALA A 123 12.55 -8.75 1.82
N ALA A 124 13.25 -8.41 2.90
CA ALA A 124 14.71 -8.36 2.93
C ALA A 124 15.38 -9.72 2.65
N ALA A 125 14.67 -10.82 2.96
CA ALA A 125 15.12 -12.18 2.67
C ALA A 125 14.75 -12.65 1.24
N SER A 126 14.07 -11.82 0.43
CA SER A 126 13.59 -12.17 -0.90
C SER A 126 14.19 -11.29 -1.99
N GLU A 127 14.77 -11.90 -3.03
CA GLU A 127 15.24 -11.16 -4.21
C GLU A 127 14.09 -10.57 -5.05
N GLY A 128 12.90 -11.16 -4.94
CA GLY A 128 11.73 -10.76 -5.72
C GLY A 128 10.97 -9.56 -5.16
N VAL A 129 11.33 -9.06 -3.97
CA VAL A 129 10.58 -8.01 -3.27
C VAL A 129 11.50 -6.83 -2.94
N PRO A 130 11.57 -5.80 -3.79
CA PRO A 130 12.45 -4.66 -3.58
C PRO A 130 11.87 -3.61 -2.63
N VAL A 131 10.58 -3.69 -2.30
CA VAL A 131 9.85 -2.67 -1.54
C VAL A 131 8.61 -3.22 -0.84
N VAL A 132 8.32 -2.69 0.35
CA VAL A 132 7.10 -2.95 1.13
C VAL A 132 6.23 -1.69 1.15
N SER A 133 4.91 -1.83 1.00
CA SER A 133 3.96 -0.71 1.16
C SER A 133 3.34 -0.73 2.55
N ILE A 134 3.16 0.45 3.14
CA ILE A 134 2.52 0.64 4.44
C ILE A 134 1.47 1.75 4.35
N LYS A 135 0.39 1.58 5.10
CA LYS A 135 -0.65 2.60 5.30
C LYS A 135 -0.60 3.10 6.73
N VAL A 136 -0.62 4.41 6.94
CA VAL A 136 -0.53 4.99 8.28
C VAL A 136 -1.86 4.84 9.03
N SER A 137 -2.99 4.80 8.32
CA SER A 137 -4.31 4.47 8.91
C SER A 137 -4.39 3.05 9.52
N ALA A 138 -3.44 2.16 9.19
CA ALA A 138 -3.32 0.86 9.85
C ALA A 138 -2.62 0.95 11.23
N LEU A 139 -1.96 2.08 11.52
CA LEU A 139 -1.13 2.34 12.70
C LEU A 139 -1.70 3.45 13.61
N ALA A 140 -2.78 4.10 13.17
CA ALA A 140 -3.46 5.19 13.85
C ALA A 140 -4.98 5.00 13.82
N GLN A 141 -5.67 5.62 14.77
CA GLN A 141 -7.11 5.83 14.63
C GLN A 141 -7.35 7.02 13.67
N ASN A 142 -8.26 6.87 12.71
CA ASN A 142 -8.49 7.90 11.70
C ASN A 142 -9.00 9.22 12.30
N ASP A 143 -9.87 9.16 13.30
CA ASP A 143 -10.39 10.35 13.99
C ASP A 143 -9.27 11.18 14.63
N LEU A 144 -8.23 10.53 15.16
CA LEU A 144 -7.04 11.21 15.66
C LEU A 144 -6.28 11.93 14.53
N LEU A 145 -6.08 11.27 13.38
CA LEU A 145 -5.42 11.90 12.24
C LEU A 145 -6.25 13.07 11.69
N GLU A 146 -7.58 12.96 11.66
CA GLU A 146 -8.49 14.04 11.26
C GLU A 146 -8.36 15.26 12.17
N LYS A 147 -8.30 15.06 13.50
CA LYS A 147 -8.06 16.16 14.45
C LYS A 147 -6.70 16.83 14.23
N VAL A 148 -5.65 16.05 13.98
CA VAL A 148 -4.30 16.58 13.73
C VAL A 148 -4.25 17.36 12.41
N GLN A 149 -4.96 16.90 11.37
CA GLN A 149 -5.14 17.65 10.12
C GLN A 149 -5.89 18.96 10.37
N ALA A 150 -7.00 18.91 11.10
CA ALA A 150 -7.82 20.08 11.43
C ALA A 150 -7.09 21.10 12.33
N ARG A 151 -5.93 20.72 12.88
CA ARG A 151 -5.15 21.50 13.85
C ARG A 151 -5.92 21.75 15.15
N ASP A 152 -6.79 20.81 15.50
CA ASP A 152 -7.52 20.83 16.76
C ASP A 152 -6.57 20.68 17.94
N LYS A 153 -6.95 21.26 19.08
CA LYS A 153 -6.19 21.07 20.32
C LYS A 153 -6.39 19.64 20.82
N LEU A 154 -5.33 18.84 20.75
CA LEU A 154 -5.32 17.49 21.33
C LEU A 154 -5.33 17.56 22.86
N THR A 155 -6.07 16.64 23.47
CA THR A 155 -5.92 16.31 24.90
C THR A 155 -4.57 15.62 25.14
N THR A 156 -4.11 15.57 26.40
CA THR A 156 -2.88 14.85 26.76
C THR A 156 -2.90 13.40 26.28
N ALA A 157 -4.02 12.70 26.47
CA ALA A 157 -4.18 11.32 26.02
C ALA A 157 -4.12 11.18 24.49
N GLU A 158 -4.65 12.15 23.74
CA GLU A 158 -4.55 12.16 22.27
C GLU A 158 -3.13 12.47 21.79
N GLN A 159 -2.42 13.36 22.48
CA GLN A 159 -1.02 13.65 22.19
C GLN A 159 -0.14 12.40 22.41
N ASP A 160 -0.39 11.67 23.50
CA ASP A 160 0.28 10.39 23.78
C ASP A 160 -0.03 9.35 22.69
N ARG A 161 -1.29 9.24 22.27
CA ARG A 161 -1.68 8.35 21.16
C ARG A 161 -0.98 8.73 19.87
N TYR A 162 -0.93 10.02 19.53
CA TYR A 162 -0.28 10.49 18.31
C TYR A 162 1.22 10.23 18.33
N SER A 163 1.88 10.45 19.47
CA SER A 163 3.29 10.09 19.67
C SER A 163 3.55 8.60 19.40
N ARG A 164 2.66 7.71 19.85
CA ARG A 164 2.77 6.28 19.53
C ARG A 164 2.60 5.96 18.05
N VAL A 165 1.75 6.68 17.32
CA VAL A 165 1.65 6.53 15.85
C VAL A 165 3.00 6.84 15.21
N GLN A 166 3.61 7.96 15.59
CA GLN A 166 4.93 8.37 15.09
C GLN A 166 6.00 7.32 15.43
N GLU A 167 5.96 6.75 16.63
CA GLU A 167 6.89 5.68 17.04
C GLU A 167 6.71 4.39 16.24
N ARG A 168 5.46 3.98 15.95
CA ARG A 168 5.20 2.80 15.09
C ARG A 168 5.76 3.00 13.68
N VAL A 169 5.49 4.16 13.07
CA VAL A 169 6.02 4.51 11.75
C VAL A 169 7.55 4.53 11.77
N ASN A 170 8.14 5.13 12.80
CA ASN A 170 9.59 5.16 13.01
C ASN A 170 10.18 3.75 13.13
N ARG A 171 9.59 2.88 13.94
CA ARG A 171 10.06 1.49 14.13
C ARG A 171 10.09 0.70 12.82
N ILE A 172 9.07 0.87 11.98
CA ILE A 172 9.00 0.23 10.66
C ILE A 172 10.07 0.80 9.71
N CYS A 173 10.20 2.12 9.64
CA CYS A 173 11.21 2.78 8.80
C CYS A 173 12.64 2.43 9.23
N ASN A 174 12.88 2.36 10.54
CA ASN A 174 14.13 1.92 11.12
C ASN A 174 14.48 0.50 10.68
N GLN A 175 13.51 -0.43 10.76
CA GLN A 175 13.73 -1.81 10.32
C GLN A 175 14.11 -1.87 8.84
N ALA A 176 13.50 -1.06 7.98
CA ALA A 176 13.87 -1.00 6.57
C ALA A 176 15.24 -0.38 6.33
N TYR A 177 15.60 0.65 7.09
CA TYR A 177 16.93 1.23 7.07
C TYR A 177 18.00 0.19 7.43
N GLU A 178 17.82 -0.56 8.52
CA GLU A 178 18.77 -1.60 8.97
C GLU A 178 18.90 -2.75 7.97
N THR A 179 17.82 -3.10 7.27
CA THR A 179 17.77 -4.28 6.38
C THR A 179 18.09 -3.99 4.92
N GLY A 180 18.39 -2.75 4.54
CA GLY A 180 18.57 -2.43 3.12
C GLY A 180 17.26 -2.17 2.37
N MET A 181 16.10 -2.37 2.99
CA MET A 181 14.81 -2.33 2.31
C MET A 181 14.30 -0.92 2.00
N LYS A 182 13.42 -0.83 1.01
CA LYS A 182 12.65 0.35 0.67
C LYS A 182 11.23 0.21 1.22
N ILE A 183 10.64 1.33 1.61
CA ILE A 183 9.25 1.42 2.04
C ILE A 183 8.53 2.49 1.23
N PHE A 184 7.35 2.13 0.74
CA PHE A 184 6.36 3.07 0.23
C PHE A 184 5.38 3.37 1.36
N ILE A 185 5.31 4.63 1.78
CA ILE A 185 4.22 5.07 2.65
C ILE A 185 3.10 5.56 1.74
N ASP A 186 1.99 4.84 1.73
CA ASP A 186 0.87 5.12 0.85
C ASP A 186 0.17 6.41 1.23
N ALA A 187 -0.30 7.11 0.19
CA ALA A 187 -1.17 8.25 0.35
C ALA A 187 -2.62 7.77 0.41
N GLU A 188 -3.35 8.31 1.38
CA GLU A 188 -4.70 7.93 1.77
C GLU A 188 -5.65 9.08 1.46
N GLU A 189 -6.72 9.26 2.23
CA GLU A 189 -7.68 10.34 1.97
C GLU A 189 -7.14 11.73 2.29
N SER A 190 -7.54 12.72 1.50
CA SER A 190 -7.05 14.11 1.61
C SER A 190 -7.17 14.74 3.00
N TRP A 191 -8.16 14.34 3.81
CA TRP A 191 -8.42 14.88 5.15
C TRP A 191 -7.58 14.26 6.28
N ILE A 192 -6.76 13.24 5.99
CA ILE A 192 -5.74 12.71 6.90
C ILE A 192 -4.32 12.82 6.32
N GLN A 193 -4.18 13.34 5.10
CA GLN A 193 -2.93 13.28 4.36
C GLN A 193 -1.82 14.20 4.91
N GLU A 194 -2.11 15.39 5.45
CA GLU A 194 -1.07 16.30 5.97
C GLU A 194 -0.33 15.75 7.22
N PRO A 195 -0.99 15.12 8.20
CA PRO A 195 -0.31 14.35 9.25
C PRO A 195 0.59 13.24 8.70
N ILE A 196 0.10 12.47 7.71
CA ILE A 196 0.87 11.39 7.07
C ILE A 196 2.10 11.96 6.37
N ASP A 197 1.90 12.98 5.55
CA ASP A 197 2.93 13.71 4.82
C ASP A 197 4.06 14.17 5.75
N ARG A 198 3.71 14.83 6.86
CA ARG A 198 4.69 15.29 7.86
C ARG A 198 5.48 14.14 8.48
N MET A 199 4.82 13.05 8.84
CA MET A 199 5.51 11.86 9.35
C MET A 199 6.48 11.28 8.32
N VAL A 200 6.10 11.25 7.03
CA VAL A 200 6.96 10.75 5.96
C VAL A 200 8.15 11.68 5.73
N GLU A 201 7.94 12.99 5.74
CA GLU A 201 9.00 13.99 5.65
C GLU A 201 10.05 13.80 6.75
N ASP A 202 9.61 13.64 8.01
CA ASP A 202 10.49 13.38 9.15
C ASP A 202 11.29 12.08 8.95
N MET A 203 10.66 11.02 8.43
CA MET A 203 11.32 9.74 8.18
C MET A 203 12.30 9.80 7.00
N MET A 204 11.98 10.52 5.93
CA MET A 204 12.90 10.74 4.82
C MET A 204 14.12 11.54 5.26
N GLU A 205 13.93 12.61 6.02
CA GLU A 205 15.04 13.39 6.56
C GLU A 205 15.93 12.54 7.46
N ARG A 206 15.35 11.64 8.27
CA ARG A 206 16.09 10.73 9.16
C ARG A 206 16.85 9.65 8.40
N TYR A 207 16.21 8.95 7.47
CA TYR A 207 16.72 7.69 6.92
C TYR A 207 17.24 7.76 5.47
N ASN A 208 16.85 8.76 4.67
CA ASN A 208 17.26 8.85 3.27
C ASN A 208 18.59 9.62 3.09
N LYS A 209 19.67 9.21 3.76
CA LYS A 209 20.95 9.92 3.67
C LYS A 209 21.71 9.58 2.38
N GLU A 210 22.27 8.37 2.31
CA GLU A 210 23.07 7.92 1.16
C GLU A 210 22.24 7.19 0.11
N ARG A 211 21.07 6.67 0.52
CA ARG A 211 20.16 5.88 -0.31
C ARG A 211 18.73 6.19 0.07
N VAL A 212 17.79 6.01 -0.87
CA VAL A 212 16.36 6.17 -0.56
C VAL A 212 15.85 4.91 0.13
N VAL A 213 15.40 5.08 1.38
CA VAL A 213 14.73 4.05 2.18
C VAL A 213 13.23 4.30 2.18
N VAL A 214 12.80 5.53 2.46
CA VAL A 214 11.40 5.92 2.58
C VAL A 214 10.97 6.69 1.34
N TYR A 215 9.85 6.31 0.75
CA TYR A 215 9.24 7.03 -0.36
C TYR A 215 7.89 7.60 0.07
N GLN A 216 7.72 8.88 -0.25
CA GLN A 216 6.47 9.59 -0.14
C GLN A 216 5.60 9.32 -1.38
N THR A 217 4.32 9.02 -1.16
CA THR A 217 3.37 8.79 -2.26
C THR A 217 2.65 10.08 -2.64
N PHE A 218 2.70 10.45 -3.92
CA PHE A 218 2.06 11.65 -4.45
C PHE A 218 0.88 11.25 -5.34
N GLN A 219 -0.34 11.53 -4.90
CA GLN A 219 -1.55 11.33 -5.69
C GLN A 219 -1.73 12.49 -6.68
N MET A 220 -1.25 12.33 -7.91
CA MET A 220 -1.19 13.39 -8.92
C MET A 220 -2.54 13.88 -9.43
N TYR A 221 -3.66 13.25 -9.04
CA TYR A 221 -5.01 13.78 -9.26
C TYR A 221 -5.33 15.04 -8.44
N ARG A 222 -4.55 15.30 -7.37
CA ARG A 222 -4.73 16.44 -6.47
C ARG A 222 -3.93 17.63 -6.98
N LYS A 223 -4.60 18.78 -7.03
CA LYS A 223 -4.07 20.02 -7.62
C LYS A 223 -2.83 20.56 -6.89
N ASP A 224 -2.66 20.23 -5.62
CA ASP A 224 -1.57 20.75 -4.77
C ASP A 224 -0.28 19.90 -4.82
N ARG A 225 -0.31 18.69 -5.41
CA ARG A 225 0.76 17.70 -5.26
C ARG A 225 2.01 17.98 -6.07
N LEU A 226 1.90 18.56 -7.27
CA LEU A 226 3.07 18.97 -8.04
C LEU A 226 3.85 20.11 -7.35
N PRO A 227 3.21 21.22 -6.92
CA PRO A 227 3.88 22.23 -6.10
C PRO A 227 4.47 21.65 -4.82
N TYR A 228 3.78 20.71 -4.16
CA TYR A 228 4.29 20.07 -2.95
C TYR A 228 5.56 19.23 -3.22
N LEU A 229 5.58 18.42 -4.28
CA LEU A 229 6.75 17.66 -4.71
C LEU A 229 7.96 18.57 -4.98
N GLN A 230 7.75 19.69 -5.68
CA GLN A 230 8.80 20.68 -5.96
C GLN A 230 9.37 21.29 -4.67
N ARG A 231 8.51 21.62 -3.70
CA ARG A 231 8.95 22.11 -2.38
C ARG A 231 9.79 21.07 -1.65
N LEU A 232 9.33 19.81 -1.61
CA LEU A 232 10.09 18.73 -0.96
C LEU A 232 11.44 18.50 -1.63
N PHE A 233 11.54 18.64 -2.95
CA PHE A 233 12.82 18.55 -3.64
C PHE A 233 13.81 19.63 -3.19
N HIS A 234 13.34 20.88 -3.01
CA HIS A 234 14.19 21.95 -2.49
C HIS A 234 14.59 21.71 -1.03
N ILE A 235 13.65 21.34 -0.17
CA ILE A 235 13.92 21.03 1.24
C ILE A 235 14.92 19.87 1.35
N ALA A 236 14.77 18.81 0.55
CA ALA A 236 15.68 17.67 0.54
C ALA A 236 17.11 18.07 0.18
N ARG A 237 17.28 18.99 -0.77
CA ARG A 237 18.60 19.54 -1.14
C ARG A 237 19.20 20.40 -0.03
N GLU A 238 18.40 21.26 0.59
CA GLU A 238 18.84 22.13 1.70
C GLU A 238 19.25 21.32 2.93
N LYS A 239 18.46 20.31 3.28
CA LYS A 239 18.68 19.43 4.44
C LYS A 239 19.56 18.20 4.15
N GLN A 240 20.09 18.11 2.93
CA GLN A 240 21.03 17.06 2.50
C GLN A 240 20.52 15.62 2.73
N TYR A 241 19.30 15.34 2.27
CA TYR A 241 18.76 13.98 2.16
C TYR A 241 18.22 13.72 0.74
N VAL A 242 18.05 12.45 0.38
CA VAL A 242 17.52 12.05 -0.93
C VAL A 242 16.00 11.95 -0.87
N LEU A 243 15.30 12.70 -1.73
CA LEU A 243 13.85 12.63 -1.83
C LEU A 243 13.41 11.29 -2.45
N GLY A 244 12.62 10.51 -1.70
CA GLY A 244 11.93 9.34 -2.24
C GLY A 244 10.52 9.72 -2.70
N ALA A 245 10.22 9.49 -3.98
CA ALA A 245 8.92 9.83 -4.56
C ALA A 245 8.28 8.64 -5.31
N LYS A 246 7.07 8.27 -4.91
CA LYS A 246 6.17 7.34 -5.60
C LYS A 246 5.03 8.14 -6.21
N LEU A 247 4.96 8.22 -7.53
CA LEU A 247 3.91 8.97 -8.23
C LEU A 247 2.76 8.03 -8.59
N VAL A 248 1.53 8.38 -8.20
CA VAL A 248 0.31 7.65 -8.53
C VAL A 248 -0.74 8.61 -9.07
N ARG A 249 -1.81 8.12 -9.68
CA ARG A 249 -2.98 8.97 -9.99
C ARG A 249 -3.72 9.34 -8.69
N GLY A 250 -4.27 8.33 -8.01
CA GLY A 250 -5.06 8.46 -6.78
C GLY A 250 -6.15 7.39 -6.74
N ALA A 251 -6.55 6.96 -5.54
CA ALA A 251 -7.50 5.86 -5.35
C ALA A 251 -8.85 6.28 -4.74
N TYR A 252 -8.98 7.54 -4.28
CA TYR A 252 -10.10 7.98 -3.44
C TYR A 252 -11.00 9.03 -4.10
N MET A 253 -10.97 9.15 -5.44
CA MET A 253 -11.60 10.26 -6.17
C MET A 253 -13.10 10.39 -5.91
N GLU A 254 -13.84 9.29 -5.93
CA GLU A 254 -15.29 9.31 -5.68
C GLU A 254 -15.59 9.66 -4.22
N LYS A 255 -14.85 9.08 -3.26
CA LYS A 255 -15.01 9.38 -1.83
C LYS A 255 -14.69 10.84 -1.51
N GLU A 256 -13.68 11.41 -2.16
CA GLU A 256 -13.34 12.83 -2.03
C GLU A 256 -14.40 13.74 -2.66
N ARG A 257 -15.00 13.34 -3.79
CA ARG A 257 -16.13 14.05 -4.41
C ARG A 257 -17.32 14.07 -3.47
N ASP A 258 -17.70 12.93 -2.90
CA ASP A 258 -18.83 12.82 -1.98
C ASP A 258 -18.65 13.67 -0.72
N ARG A 259 -17.43 13.76 -0.18
CA ARG A 259 -17.14 14.62 0.99
C ARG A 259 -17.18 16.12 0.66
N ALA A 260 -16.95 16.50 -0.59
CA ALA A 260 -16.90 17.90 -1.01
C ALA A 260 -18.29 18.49 -1.35
N LEU A 261 -19.30 17.64 -1.50
CA LEU A 261 -20.70 18.01 -1.71
C LEU A 261 -21.39 18.35 -0.38
#